data_AF-A0AAW8BCG5-F1
#
_entry.id   AF-A0AAW8BCG5-F1
#
_cell.length_a   1.000
_cell.length_b   1.000
_cell.length_c   1.000
_cell.angle_alpha   90.00
_cell.angle_beta   90.00
_cell.angle_gamma   90.00
#
_symmetry.space_group_name_H-M   'P 1'
#
loop_
_entity.id
_entity.type
_entity.pdbx_description
1 polymer ?
#
loop_
_entity_poly.entity_id
_entity_poly.type
_entity_poly.pdbx_seq_one_letter_code
_entity_poly.pdbx_strand_id
1 'polypeptide(L)'
;MSEQLYDFFGEIFRRYFIPAIDTYPRKGRALVEKLLALTDDVPDRLAQSRSAAIAWGRAETPGARMASELFVTTQHGLMYAARLTESRRALYYLATPHGLFDAFVDQVDTSELPSETTVLVDNRLERDLASAHPMDAALRRILDEHLALRVNLPV
;
A
#
# COMPACT_ATOMS: atom_id res chain seq x y z
N MET A 1 -2.72 -15.03 25.13
CA MET A 1 -2.13 -15.25 23.80
C MET A 1 -2.48 -14.04 22.97
N SER A 2 -1.52 -13.18 22.68
CA SER A 2 -1.72 -12.03 21.80
C SER A 2 -1.92 -12.58 20.40
N GLU A 3 -3.12 -12.42 19.82
CA GLU A 3 -3.32 -12.65 18.39
C GLU A 3 -2.34 -11.73 17.66
N GLN A 4 -1.22 -12.28 17.20
CA GLN A 4 -0.37 -11.60 16.22
C GLN A 4 -1.25 -11.44 14.99
N LEU A 5 -1.84 -10.26 14.82
CA LEU A 5 -2.59 -9.90 13.63
C LEU A 5 -1.68 -10.20 12.44
N TYR A 6 -2.12 -11.12 11.59
CA TYR A 6 -1.40 -11.50 10.38
C TYR A 6 -1.09 -10.26 9.55
N ASP A 7 0.19 -9.89 9.48
CA ASP A 7 0.70 -8.76 8.69
C ASP A 7 0.88 -9.19 7.23
N PHE A 8 -0.24 -9.45 6.57
CA PHE A 8 -0.31 -9.82 5.16
C PHE A 8 0.50 -8.86 4.29
N PHE A 9 0.32 -7.54 4.51
CA PHE A 9 1.04 -6.51 3.76
C PHE A 9 2.55 -6.61 3.96
N GLY A 10 3.02 -6.75 5.20
CA GLY A 10 4.44 -6.97 5.47
C GLY A 10 4.99 -8.23 4.80
N GLU A 11 4.19 -9.31 4.74
CA GLU A 11 4.60 -10.54 4.07
C GLU A 11 4.74 -10.37 2.54
N ILE A 12 3.69 -9.93 1.85
CA ILE A 12 3.71 -9.78 0.38
C ILE A 12 4.78 -8.77 -0.06
N PHE A 13 4.97 -7.70 0.73
CA PHE A 13 5.96 -6.70 0.42
C PHE A 13 7.39 -7.20 0.61
N ARG A 14 7.68 -8.00 1.66
CA ARG A 14 9.01 -8.60 1.82
C ARG A 14 9.33 -9.61 0.72
N ARG A 15 8.32 -10.35 0.24
CA ARG A 15 8.49 -11.29 -0.88
C ARG A 15 8.86 -10.55 -2.17
N TYR A 16 8.22 -9.41 -2.44
CA TYR A 16 8.45 -8.65 -3.66
C TYR A 16 9.65 -7.70 -3.61
N PHE A 17 9.79 -6.92 -2.54
CA PHE A 17 10.83 -5.89 -2.40
C PHE A 17 12.10 -6.37 -1.71
N ILE A 18 12.24 -7.68 -1.41
CA ILE A 18 13.39 -8.28 -0.69
C ILE A 18 13.44 -7.69 0.77
N PRO A 19 14.27 -8.14 1.73
CA PRO A 19 14.25 -7.57 3.10
C PRO A 19 14.58 -6.07 3.22
N ALA A 20 14.74 -5.34 2.12
CA ALA A 20 15.02 -3.90 2.10
C ALA A 20 13.84 -3.05 2.59
N ILE A 21 12.59 -3.49 2.43
CA ILE A 21 11.40 -2.65 2.71
C ILE A 21 11.26 -2.23 4.19
N ASP A 22 11.84 -3.00 5.11
CA ASP A 22 11.82 -2.72 6.56
C ASP A 22 13.19 -2.27 7.10
N THR A 23 14.22 -2.17 6.24
CA THR A 23 15.60 -1.85 6.65
C THR A 23 15.80 -0.35 6.93
N TYR A 24 14.84 0.52 6.59
CA TYR A 24 14.92 1.96 6.89
C TYR A 24 14.04 2.37 8.09
N PRO A 25 14.61 2.57 9.31
CA PRO A 25 13.86 2.93 10.49
C PRO A 25 13.76 4.46 10.66
N ARG A 26 12.62 4.93 11.16
CA ARG A 26 12.30 6.29 11.68
C ARG A 26 12.46 7.50 10.74
N LYS A 27 13.35 7.48 9.75
CA LYS A 27 13.57 8.57 8.79
C LYS A 27 12.61 8.54 7.58
N GLY A 28 12.08 7.36 7.25
CA GLY A 28 11.13 7.19 6.13
C GLY A 28 9.84 8.00 6.33
N ARG A 29 9.29 8.01 7.55
CA ARG A 29 8.09 8.81 7.88
C ARG A 29 8.30 10.30 7.61
N ALA A 30 9.36 10.91 8.15
CA ALA A 30 9.58 12.35 7.99
C ALA A 30 9.91 12.75 6.55
N LEU A 31 10.61 11.88 5.81
CA LEU A 31 10.87 12.08 4.38
C LEU A 31 9.58 12.00 3.59
N VAL A 32 8.74 11.02 3.89
CA VAL A 32 7.47 10.80 3.20
C VAL A 32 6.41 11.82 3.58
N GLU A 33 6.32 12.25 4.84
CA GLU A 33 5.50 13.40 5.26
C GLU A 33 5.92 14.66 4.52
N LYS A 34 7.22 14.88 4.32
CA LYS A 34 7.70 15.96 3.45
C LYS A 34 7.26 15.75 2.00
N LEU A 35 7.34 14.55 1.44
CA LEU A 35 6.87 14.26 0.08
C LEU A 35 5.36 14.50 -0.08
N LEU A 36 4.55 14.09 0.90
CA LEU A 36 3.11 14.36 0.95
C LEU A 36 2.79 15.86 1.03
N ALA A 37 3.65 16.64 1.68
CA ALA A 37 3.49 18.08 1.82
C ALA A 37 4.03 18.89 0.62
N LEU A 38 4.77 18.26 -0.31
CA LEU A 38 5.40 18.94 -1.43
C LEU A 38 4.52 18.99 -2.69
N THR A 39 3.46 18.16 -2.77
CA THR A 39 2.54 18.15 -3.92
C THR A 39 1.11 17.83 -3.48
N ASP A 40 0.13 18.62 -3.87
CA ASP A 40 -1.31 18.36 -3.60
C ASP A 40 -1.82 17.08 -4.29
N ASP A 41 -1.11 16.59 -5.32
CA ASP A 41 -1.47 15.40 -6.09
C ASP A 41 -1.45 14.10 -5.27
N VAL A 42 -0.59 13.99 -4.25
CA VAL A 42 -0.48 12.76 -3.45
C VAL A 42 -1.63 12.63 -2.44
N PRO A 43 -1.98 13.66 -1.65
CA PRO A 43 -3.18 13.65 -0.82
C PRO A 43 -4.46 13.28 -1.59
N ASP A 44 -4.66 13.83 -2.79
CA ASP A 44 -5.85 13.55 -3.61
C ASP A 44 -5.92 12.08 -4.04
N ARG A 45 -4.79 11.51 -4.46
CA ARG A 45 -4.71 10.09 -4.86
C ARG A 45 -4.91 9.16 -3.67
N LEU A 46 -4.36 9.49 -2.50
CA LEU A 46 -4.63 8.75 -1.27
C LEU A 46 -6.11 8.79 -0.91
N ALA A 47 -6.75 9.96 -1.00
CA ALA A 47 -8.18 10.09 -0.76
C ALA A 47 -9.02 9.25 -1.75
N GLN A 48 -8.60 9.20 -3.02
CA GLN A 48 -9.23 8.36 -4.04
C GLN A 48 -9.08 6.87 -3.75
N SER A 49 -7.87 6.38 -3.46
CA SER A 49 -7.62 4.97 -3.14
C SER A 49 -8.32 4.55 -1.85
N ARG A 50 -8.32 5.41 -0.82
CA ARG A 50 -9.08 5.18 0.41
C ARG A 50 -10.58 5.06 0.12
N SER A 51 -11.13 5.96 -0.70
CA SER A 51 -12.54 5.92 -1.09
C SER A 51 -12.90 4.65 -1.86
N ALA A 52 -12.04 4.20 -2.78
CA ALA A 52 -12.21 2.95 -3.50
C ALA A 52 -12.17 1.73 -2.57
N ALA A 53 -11.22 1.68 -1.64
CA ALA A 53 -11.11 0.61 -0.64
C ALA A 53 -12.35 0.51 0.25
N ILE A 54 -12.90 1.65 0.70
CA ILE A 54 -14.13 1.69 1.50
C ILE A 54 -15.34 1.24 0.67
N ALA A 55 -15.46 1.74 -0.55
CA ALA A 55 -16.57 1.38 -1.44
C ALA A 55 -16.58 -0.12 -1.73
N TRP A 56 -15.42 -0.68 -2.08
CA TRP A 56 -15.26 -2.13 -2.28
C TRP A 56 -15.53 -2.90 -1.00
N GLY A 57 -14.92 -2.53 0.12
CA GLY A 57 -15.09 -3.25 1.38
C GLY A 57 -16.54 -3.28 1.86
N ARG A 58 -17.30 -2.19 1.67
CA ARG A 58 -18.74 -2.14 1.98
C ARG A 58 -19.59 -2.95 1.01
N ALA A 59 -19.18 -3.06 -0.26
CA ALA A 59 -19.86 -3.89 -1.25
C ALA A 59 -19.68 -5.38 -0.92
N GLU A 60 -18.47 -5.80 -0.52
CA GLU A 60 -18.20 -7.16 -0.06
C GLU A 60 -18.85 -7.47 1.29
N THR A 61 -18.85 -6.50 2.20
CA THR A 61 -19.28 -6.69 3.57
C THR A 61 -19.79 -5.36 4.15
N PRO A 62 -21.12 -5.15 4.25
CA PRO A 62 -21.70 -3.84 4.59
C PRO A 62 -21.19 -3.18 5.87
N GLY A 63 -20.78 -3.94 6.89
CA GLY A 63 -20.21 -3.42 8.13
C GLY A 63 -18.68 -3.37 8.17
N ALA A 64 -17.99 -3.58 7.04
CA ALA A 64 -16.54 -3.47 6.96
C ALA A 64 -16.06 -2.07 7.36
N ARG A 65 -15.10 -2.03 8.29
CA ARG A 65 -14.45 -0.82 8.76
C ARG A 65 -12.96 -0.88 8.47
N MET A 66 -12.37 0.26 8.18
CA MET A 66 -10.93 0.37 8.02
C MET A 66 -10.26 0.05 9.36
N ALA A 67 -9.35 -0.92 9.34
CA ALA A 67 -8.61 -1.37 10.52
C ALA A 67 -7.16 -0.88 10.48
N SER A 68 -6.57 -0.82 9.28
CA SER A 68 -5.26 -0.22 9.06
C SER A 68 -5.15 0.22 7.60
N GLU A 69 -4.35 1.24 7.34
CA GLU A 69 -3.97 1.57 5.97
C GLU A 69 -2.52 2.08 5.93
N LEU A 70 -1.93 1.97 4.76
CA LEU A 70 -0.57 2.39 4.49
C LEU A 70 -0.46 2.77 3.02
N PHE A 71 0.58 3.52 2.70
CA PHE A 71 1.03 3.63 1.33
C PHE A 71 2.51 3.27 1.23
N VAL A 72 2.89 2.90 0.02
CA VAL A 72 4.27 2.55 -0.31
C VAL A 72 4.70 3.38 -1.50
N THR A 73 5.76 4.17 -1.33
CA THR A 73 6.40 4.83 -2.45
C THR A 73 7.44 3.88 -3.04
N THR A 74 7.34 3.57 -4.33
CA THR A 74 8.23 2.64 -5.04
C THR A 74 8.85 3.33 -6.26
N GLN A 75 9.88 2.73 -6.85
CA GLN A 75 10.45 3.20 -8.12
C GLN A 75 9.45 3.19 -9.30
N HIS A 76 8.35 2.44 -9.18
CA HIS A 76 7.28 2.30 -10.17
C HIS A 76 6.07 3.18 -9.86
N GLY A 77 6.13 3.99 -8.81
CA GLY A 77 5.05 4.87 -8.38
C GLY A 77 4.52 4.53 -6.99
N LEU A 78 3.36 5.11 -6.66
CA LEU A 78 2.69 4.91 -5.37
C LEU A 78 1.85 3.64 -5.38
N MET A 79 1.87 2.93 -4.25
CA MET A 79 0.93 1.89 -3.91
C MET A 79 0.14 2.33 -2.69
N TYR A 80 -1.10 1.85 -2.58
CA TYR A 80 -1.94 2.03 -1.40
C TYR A 80 -2.45 0.67 -0.93
N ALA A 81 -2.43 0.45 0.37
CA ALA A 81 -2.86 -0.80 0.98
C ALA A 81 -3.77 -0.49 2.18
N ALA A 82 -4.95 -1.10 2.20
CA ALA A 82 -5.89 -0.97 3.29
C ALA A 82 -6.40 -2.33 3.73
N ARG A 83 -6.44 -2.53 5.03
CA ARG A 83 -7.12 -3.66 5.66
C ARG A 83 -8.45 -3.15 6.19
N LEU A 84 -9.53 -3.79 5.78
CA LEU A 84 -10.85 -3.63 6.37
C LEU A 84 -11.23 -4.91 7.11
N THR A 85 -12.03 -4.77 8.16
CA THR A 85 -12.48 -5.90 8.97
C THR A 85 -13.96 -5.76 9.32
N GLU A 86 -14.66 -6.89 9.35
CA GLU A 86 -15.97 -7.02 9.98
C GLU A 86 -16.04 -8.38 10.69
N SER A 87 -16.29 -8.39 12.00
CA SER A 87 -16.31 -9.61 12.81
C SER A 87 -15.02 -10.44 12.66
N ARG A 88 -15.07 -11.53 11.89
CA ARG A 88 -13.93 -12.43 11.62
C ARG A 88 -13.37 -12.31 10.20
N ARG A 89 -14.06 -11.59 9.31
CA ARG A 89 -13.64 -11.40 7.92
C ARG A 89 -12.58 -10.32 7.81
N ALA A 90 -11.52 -10.61 7.08
CA ALA A 90 -10.46 -9.66 6.74
C ALA A 90 -10.48 -9.38 5.24
N LEU A 91 -10.58 -8.10 4.88
CA LEU A 91 -10.54 -7.64 3.50
C LEU A 91 -9.26 -6.85 3.30
N TYR A 92 -8.42 -7.23 2.34
CA TYR A 92 -7.20 -6.53 2.00
C TYR A 92 -7.34 -5.90 0.61
N TYR A 93 -7.34 -4.58 0.57
CA TYR A 93 -7.32 -3.81 -0.66
C TYR A 93 -5.88 -3.39 -0.96
N LEU A 94 -5.41 -3.62 -2.18
CA LEU A 94 -4.09 -3.25 -2.65
C LEU A 94 -4.20 -2.54 -4.00
N ALA A 95 -4.07 -1.22 -4.01
CA ALA A 95 -3.91 -0.47 -5.24
C ALA A 95 -2.43 -0.40 -5.63
N THR A 96 -2.11 -0.80 -6.86
CA THR A 96 -0.75 -0.88 -7.39
C THR A 96 -0.59 -0.04 -8.65
N PRO A 97 0.62 0.49 -8.93
CA PRO A 97 0.92 1.04 -10.24
C PRO A 97 0.95 -0.09 -11.28
N HIS A 98 0.66 0.23 -12.55
CA HIS A 98 0.51 -0.76 -13.63
C HIS A 98 1.69 -1.74 -13.72
N GLY A 99 2.93 -1.26 -13.60
CA GLY A 99 4.13 -2.11 -13.68
C GLY A 99 4.29 -3.13 -12.54
N LEU A 100 3.51 -2.98 -11.46
CA LEU A 100 3.51 -3.88 -10.30
C LEU A 100 2.26 -4.77 -10.23
N PHE A 101 1.24 -4.52 -11.06
CA PHE A 101 -0.05 -5.18 -10.94
C PHE A 101 0.05 -6.71 -11.05
N ASP A 102 0.54 -7.22 -12.17
CA ASP A 102 0.63 -8.66 -12.42
C ASP A 102 1.48 -9.36 -11.35
N ALA A 103 2.59 -8.74 -10.95
CA ALA A 103 3.46 -9.31 -9.93
C ALA A 103 2.77 -9.42 -8.56
N PHE A 104 1.94 -8.43 -8.18
CA PHE A 104 1.19 -8.51 -6.92
C PHE A 104 -0.01 -9.45 -7.01
N VAL A 105 -0.63 -9.62 -8.19
CA VAL A 105 -1.61 -10.69 -8.42
C VAL A 105 -0.96 -12.05 -8.17
N ASP A 106 0.19 -12.32 -8.78
CA ASP A 106 0.92 -13.58 -8.59
C ASP A 106 1.33 -13.81 -7.12
N GLN A 107 1.78 -12.76 -6.42
CA GLN A 107 2.12 -12.85 -5.00
C GLN A 107 0.91 -13.18 -4.12
N VAL A 108 -0.26 -12.60 -4.42
CA VAL A 108 -1.52 -12.88 -3.70
C VAL A 108 -1.96 -14.32 -3.97
N ASP A 109 -1.94 -14.75 -5.23
CA ASP A 109 -2.36 -16.09 -5.64
C ASP A 109 -1.48 -17.20 -5.05
N THR A 110 -0.21 -16.90 -4.78
CA THR A 110 0.75 -17.82 -4.15
C THR A 110 0.87 -17.67 -2.63
N SER A 111 0.05 -16.81 -2.00
CA SER A 111 0.06 -16.62 -0.55
C SER A 111 -0.95 -17.53 0.15
N GLU A 112 -0.54 -18.12 1.27
CA GLU A 112 -1.47 -18.83 2.15
C GLU A 112 -2.30 -17.81 2.94
N LEU A 113 -3.55 -17.60 2.51
CA LEU A 113 -4.47 -16.68 3.17
C LEU A 113 -5.25 -17.39 4.30
N PRO A 114 -5.42 -16.74 5.47
CA PRO A 114 -6.30 -17.26 6.51
C PRO A 114 -7.74 -17.42 6.02
N SER A 115 -8.47 -18.40 6.57
CA SER A 115 -9.90 -18.56 6.34
C SER A 115 -10.64 -17.23 6.58
N GLU A 116 -11.63 -16.92 5.71
CA GLU A 116 -12.39 -15.66 5.75
C GLU A 116 -11.59 -14.40 5.38
N THR A 117 -10.52 -14.57 4.60
CA THR A 117 -9.77 -13.46 3.99
C THR A 117 -10.14 -13.27 2.52
N THR A 118 -10.25 -12.01 2.08
CA THR A 118 -10.42 -11.66 0.67
C THR A 118 -9.44 -10.55 0.33
N VAL A 119 -8.78 -10.67 -0.82
CA VAL A 119 -7.79 -9.69 -1.29
C VAL A 119 -8.25 -9.16 -2.65
N LEU A 120 -8.24 -7.84 -2.80
CA LEU A 120 -8.43 -7.16 -4.09
C LEU A 120 -7.14 -6.45 -4.47
N VAL A 121 -6.60 -6.80 -5.64
CA VAL A 121 -5.54 -6.02 -6.30
C VAL A 121 -6.21 -5.11 -7.33
N ASP A 122 -5.94 -3.82 -7.22
CA ASP A 122 -6.55 -2.77 -8.04
C ASP A 122 -5.45 -2.03 -8.83
N ASN A 123 -5.63 -1.85 -10.14
CA ASN A 123 -4.71 -1.13 -11.00
C ASN A 123 -5.08 0.35 -11.20
N ARG A 124 -6.17 0.83 -10.58
CA ARG A 124 -6.71 2.20 -10.77
C ARG A 124 -5.79 3.34 -10.33
N LEU A 125 -4.61 3.06 -9.75
CA LEU A 125 -3.51 4.04 -9.61
C LEU A 125 -2.79 4.26 -10.96
N GLU A 126 -3.54 4.36 -12.05
CA GLU A 126 -3.07 4.34 -13.45
C GLU A 126 -2.17 5.52 -13.82
N ARG A 127 -2.27 6.65 -13.12
CA ARG A 127 -1.40 7.78 -13.43
C ARG A 127 -0.11 7.66 -12.66
N ASP A 128 0.96 7.44 -13.40
CA ASP A 128 2.33 7.32 -12.93
C ASP A 128 2.71 8.48 -11.99
N LEU A 129 3.49 8.18 -10.94
CA LEU A 129 4.13 9.22 -10.14
C LEU A 129 5.20 9.95 -10.96
N ALA A 130 5.66 9.32 -12.06
CA ALA A 130 6.63 9.88 -12.99
C ALA A 130 6.16 11.16 -13.71
N SER A 131 4.86 11.48 -13.72
CA SER A 131 4.35 12.68 -14.38
C SER A 131 4.31 13.94 -13.49
N ALA A 132 4.60 13.82 -12.20
CA ALA A 132 4.58 14.94 -11.25
C ALA A 132 6.02 15.41 -10.91
N HIS A 133 6.56 16.33 -11.72
CA HIS A 133 7.80 17.07 -11.44
C HIS A 133 7.78 17.80 -10.08
N PRO A 134 8.93 18.24 -9.49
CA PRO A 134 10.33 17.84 -9.58
C PRO A 134 10.74 17.10 -8.29
N MET A 135 9.92 16.14 -7.88
CA MET A 135 10.21 15.27 -6.74
C MET A 135 11.18 14.15 -7.13
N ASP A 136 11.46 14.01 -8.44
CA ASP A 136 12.19 12.91 -9.06
C ASP A 136 13.60 12.70 -8.54
N ALA A 137 14.55 13.62 -8.67
CA ALA A 137 15.96 13.25 -8.48
C ALA A 137 16.31 12.77 -7.05
N ALA A 138 15.79 13.44 -6.03
CA ALA A 138 16.09 13.10 -4.63
C ALA A 138 15.33 11.86 -4.18
N LEU A 139 14.04 11.75 -4.54
CA LEU A 139 13.24 10.57 -4.23
C LEU A 139 13.71 9.35 -5.02
N ARG A 140 13.98 9.50 -6.32
CA ARG A 140 14.55 8.47 -7.18
C ARG A 140 15.85 7.94 -6.60
N ARG A 141 16.77 8.82 -6.17
CA ARG A 141 18.02 8.38 -5.55
C ARG A 141 17.81 7.57 -4.26
N ILE A 142 16.83 7.95 -3.43
CA ILE A 142 16.49 7.20 -2.22
C ILE A 142 15.84 5.86 -2.57
N LEU A 143 15.00 5.82 -3.62
CA LEU A 143 14.35 4.60 -4.10
C LEU A 143 15.30 3.67 -4.86
N ASP A 144 16.33 4.20 -5.53
CA ASP A 144 17.41 3.43 -6.13
C ASP A 144 18.19 2.66 -5.05
N GLU A 145 18.32 3.24 -3.85
CA GLU A 145 18.98 2.61 -2.71
C GLU A 145 18.06 1.68 -1.90
N HIS A 146 16.74 1.90 -1.90
CA HIS A 146 15.82 1.26 -0.94
C HIS A 146 14.59 0.56 -1.52
N LEU A 147 14.39 0.55 -2.84
CA LEU A 147 13.30 -0.08 -3.62
C LEU A 147 11.86 0.38 -3.28
N ALA A 148 11.53 0.52 -2.00
CA ALA A 148 10.23 0.91 -1.48
C ALA A 148 10.32 1.60 -0.10
N LEU A 149 9.48 2.60 0.12
CA LEU A 149 9.32 3.30 1.39
C LEU A 149 7.88 3.14 1.89
N ARG A 150 7.68 2.41 3.00
CA ARG A 150 6.37 2.18 3.62
C ARG A 150 6.04 3.24 4.67
N VAL A 151 4.82 3.78 4.63
CA VAL A 151 4.26 4.64 5.68
C VAL A 151 2.87 4.18 6.07
N ASN A 152 2.73 3.81 7.34
CA ASN A 152 1.43 3.53 7.95
C ASN A 152 0.70 4.85 8.23
N LEU A 153 -0.55 4.95 7.82
CA LEU A 153 -1.39 6.13 8.06
C LEU A 153 -2.24 5.92 9.32
N PRO A 154 -2.57 7.00 10.05
CA PRO A 154 -3.56 6.93 11.12
C PRO A 154 -4.94 6.66 10.52
N VAL A 155 -5.64 5.69 11.11
CA VAL A 155 -7.03 5.33 10.80
C VAL A 155 -7.97 5.94 11.84
#